data_AF-A0AAV1M1P7-F1
#
_entry.id   AF-A0AAV1M1P7-F1
#
_cell.length_a   1.000
_cell.length_b   1.000
_cell.length_c   1.000
_cell.angle_alpha   90.00
_cell.angle_beta   90.00
_cell.angle_gamma   90.00
#
_symmetry.space_group_name_H-M   'P 1'
#
loop_
_entity.id
_entity.type
_entity.pdbx_description
1 polymer ?
#
loop_
_entity_poly.entity_id
_entity_poly.type
_entity_poly.pdbx_seq_one_letter_code
_entity_poly.pdbx_strand_id
1 'polypeptide(L)'
;MAEGKPDSGVREALEDRDPHSLNHHVQIVWDDVIGEPEGARSPECAWRLSHVCFRHSRNACYTLLAVLVAPPCALILGCGFACLAFEQIWCSTPCLRCLKIYFASLRTLVQSCMAATVAPVMEAVGYVCRHVRVNYRQDAPDDTDLLIV
;
A
#
# COMPACT_ATOMS: atom_id res chain seq x y z
N MET A 1 -52.36 2.74 20.05
CA MET A 1 -52.39 1.36 19.54
C MET A 1 -51.25 1.24 18.55
N ALA A 2 -50.36 0.30 18.82
CA ALA A 2 -49.16 0.05 18.04
C ALA A 2 -49.54 -0.66 16.74
N GLU A 3 -48.97 -0.21 15.62
CA GLU A 3 -48.82 -1.07 14.45
C GLU A 3 -47.43 -0.81 13.86
N GLY A 4 -46.44 -1.38 14.53
CA GLY A 4 -45.11 -1.55 13.96
C GLY A 4 -45.21 -2.60 12.87
N LYS A 5 -45.15 -2.15 11.62
CA LYS A 5 -45.08 -3.02 10.44
C LYS A 5 -43.77 -3.83 10.52
N PRO A 6 -43.80 -5.17 10.65
CA PRO A 6 -42.59 -5.97 10.77
C PRO A 6 -42.08 -6.25 9.36
N ASP A 7 -41.33 -5.32 8.78
CA ASP A 7 -40.72 -5.47 7.45
C ASP A 7 -39.19 -5.39 7.55
N SER A 8 -38.59 -6.13 8.50
CA SER A 8 -37.13 -6.08 8.70
C SER A 8 -36.56 -7.26 9.49
N GLY A 9 -37.21 -8.42 9.50
CA GLY A 9 -36.78 -9.58 10.29
C GLY A 9 -36.05 -10.68 9.52
N VAL A 10 -36.17 -10.74 8.19
CA VAL A 10 -35.71 -11.89 7.37
C VAL A 10 -35.02 -11.46 6.07
N ARG A 11 -34.38 -10.28 6.05
CA ARG A 11 -33.13 -10.20 5.28
C ARG A 11 -32.09 -10.70 6.26
N GLU A 12 -31.91 -12.02 6.31
CA GLU A 12 -30.81 -12.67 7.02
C GLU A 12 -29.58 -11.78 6.94
N ALA A 13 -28.89 -11.60 8.06
CA ALA A 13 -27.60 -10.93 8.08
C ALA A 13 -26.67 -11.66 7.12
N LEU A 14 -26.68 -11.25 5.84
CA LEU A 14 -25.83 -11.83 4.82
C LEU A 14 -24.40 -11.57 5.28
N GLU A 15 -23.62 -12.64 5.30
CA GLU A 15 -22.21 -12.57 5.66
C GLU A 15 -21.52 -11.51 4.80
N ASP A 16 -20.77 -10.62 5.44
CA ASP A 16 -19.96 -9.65 4.73
C ASP A 16 -18.85 -10.39 3.97
N ARG A 17 -18.95 -10.35 2.64
CA ARG A 17 -18.01 -11.03 1.74
C ARG A 17 -16.76 -10.21 1.45
N ASP A 18 -16.69 -8.95 1.89
CA ASP A 18 -15.51 -8.08 1.75
C ASP A 18 -15.10 -7.44 3.09
N PRO A 19 -14.73 -8.24 4.11
CA PRO A 19 -14.42 -7.74 5.46
C PRO A 19 -13.17 -6.83 5.51
N HIS A 20 -12.33 -6.87 4.48
CA HIS A 20 -11.13 -6.04 4.37
C HIS A 20 -11.32 -4.82 3.45
N SER A 21 -12.54 -4.59 2.95
CA SER A 21 -12.87 -3.47 2.05
C SER A 21 -11.95 -3.38 0.82
N LEU A 22 -11.62 -4.52 0.22
CA LEU A 22 -10.76 -4.60 -0.97
C LEU A 22 -11.41 -3.91 -2.18
N ASN A 23 -12.73 -3.88 -2.25
CA ASN A 23 -13.48 -3.42 -3.41
C ASN A 23 -14.29 -2.13 -3.16
N HIS A 24 -13.83 -1.25 -2.26
CA HIS A 24 -14.50 0.03 -1.99
C HIS A 24 -14.74 0.85 -3.27
N HIS A 25 -13.80 0.81 -4.22
CA HIS A 25 -13.88 1.55 -5.48
C HIS A 25 -15.01 1.11 -6.43
N VAL A 26 -15.61 -0.08 -6.20
CA VAL A 26 -16.71 -0.61 -7.04
C VAL A 26 -18.09 -0.36 -6.40
N GLN A 27 -18.14 0.22 -5.19
CA GLN A 27 -19.38 0.53 -4.48
C GLN A 27 -20.06 1.77 -5.08
N ILE A 28 -20.62 1.61 -6.27
CA ILE A 28 -21.26 2.70 -7.02
C ILE A 28 -22.75 2.74 -6.69
N VAL A 29 -23.25 3.92 -6.29
CA VAL A 29 -24.68 4.19 -6.10
C VAL A 29 -25.23 4.93 -7.31
N TRP A 30 -26.54 4.82 -7.58
CA TRP A 30 -27.19 5.49 -8.72
C TRP A 30 -26.92 7.00 -8.74
N ASP A 31 -26.97 7.64 -7.57
CA ASP A 31 -26.77 9.07 -7.42
C ASP A 31 -25.34 9.49 -7.83
N ASP A 32 -24.34 8.64 -7.59
CA ASP A 32 -22.94 8.89 -8.00
C ASP A 32 -22.75 8.78 -9.53
N VAL A 33 -23.63 8.06 -10.23
CA VAL A 33 -23.52 7.83 -11.68
C VAL A 33 -24.15 8.99 -12.45
N ILE A 34 -25.34 9.41 -12.04
CA ILE A 34 -26.10 10.44 -12.77
C ILE A 34 -25.85 11.83 -12.22
N GLY A 35 -25.79 11.99 -10.89
CA GLY A 35 -25.38 13.23 -10.23
C GLY A 35 -26.15 14.49 -10.66
N GLU A 36 -27.49 14.46 -10.70
CA GLU A 36 -28.28 15.64 -11.08
C GLU A 36 -28.06 16.83 -10.12
N PRO A 37 -27.71 18.03 -10.62
CA PRO A 37 -27.57 19.21 -9.79
C PRO A 37 -28.94 19.82 -9.43
N GLU A 38 -29.00 20.58 -8.33
CA GLU A 38 -30.26 21.13 -7.80
C GLU A 38 -31.05 22.00 -8.80
N GLY A 39 -30.38 22.61 -9.78
CA GLY A 39 -30.99 23.48 -10.80
C GLY A 39 -31.55 22.77 -12.04
N ALA A 40 -31.24 21.47 -12.26
CA ALA A 40 -31.65 20.73 -13.45
C ALA A 40 -32.09 19.31 -13.07
N ARG A 41 -33.29 19.22 -12.50
CA ARG A 41 -33.84 17.98 -11.95
C ARG A 41 -34.83 17.32 -12.92
N SER A 42 -34.62 16.04 -13.20
CA SER A 42 -35.56 15.23 -13.96
C SER A 42 -36.90 15.07 -13.22
N PRO A 43 -38.00 14.78 -13.95
CA PRO A 43 -39.27 14.45 -13.32
C PRO A 43 -39.14 13.28 -12.34
N GLU A 44 -39.77 13.39 -11.18
CA GLU A 44 -39.72 12.40 -10.08
C GLU A 44 -40.09 10.97 -10.50
N CYS A 45 -40.99 10.82 -11.47
CA CYS A 45 -41.37 9.51 -11.99
C CYS A 45 -40.25 8.86 -12.83
N ALA A 46 -39.58 9.64 -13.67
CA ALA A 46 -38.48 9.19 -14.50
C ALA A 46 -37.29 8.80 -13.62
N TRP A 47 -36.96 9.64 -12.63
CA TRP A 47 -35.88 9.40 -11.66
C TRP A 47 -36.07 8.10 -10.87
N ARG A 48 -37.28 7.86 -10.33
CA ARG A 48 -37.57 6.63 -9.58
C ARG A 48 -37.53 5.39 -10.47
N LEU A 49 -38.10 5.47 -11.67
CA LEU A 49 -38.11 4.34 -12.59
C LEU A 49 -36.69 3.95 -12.99
N SER A 50 -35.87 4.94 -13.37
CA SER A 50 -34.47 4.70 -13.76
C SER A 50 -33.64 4.14 -12.61
N HIS A 51 -33.82 4.64 -11.38
CA HIS A 51 -33.17 4.11 -10.18
C HIS A 51 -33.50 2.63 -9.93
N VAL A 52 -34.79 2.26 -10.04
CA VAL A 52 -35.24 0.87 -9.88
C VAL A 52 -34.70 -0.02 -11.00
N CYS A 53 -34.80 0.43 -12.25
CA CYS A 53 -34.26 -0.30 -13.41
C CYS A 53 -32.75 -0.53 -13.30
N PHE A 54 -31.98 0.49 -12.89
CA PHE A 54 -30.54 0.37 -12.68
C PHE A 54 -30.19 -0.65 -11.60
N ARG A 55 -30.84 -0.55 -10.44
CA ARG A 55 -30.60 -1.49 -9.33
C ARG A 55 -30.89 -2.93 -9.73
N HIS A 56 -32.01 -3.19 -10.39
CA HIS A 56 -32.38 -4.54 -10.80
C HIS A 56 -31.51 -5.09 -11.92
N SER A 57 -31.25 -4.29 -12.96
CA SER A 57 -30.40 -4.72 -14.09
C SER A 57 -28.97 -5.04 -13.63
N ARG A 58 -28.37 -4.17 -12.80
CA ARG A 58 -27.06 -4.42 -12.20
C ARG A 58 -27.04 -5.71 -11.38
N ASN A 59 -28.03 -5.89 -10.50
CA ASN A 59 -28.08 -7.07 -9.64
C ASN A 59 -28.27 -8.36 -10.44
N ALA A 60 -29.17 -8.36 -11.44
CA ALA A 60 -29.44 -9.51 -12.27
C ALA A 60 -28.22 -9.89 -13.13
N CYS A 61 -27.59 -8.90 -13.77
CA CYS A 61 -26.39 -9.11 -14.58
C CYS A 61 -25.24 -9.64 -13.71
N TYR A 62 -24.95 -8.98 -12.59
CA TYR A 62 -23.90 -9.42 -11.66
C TYR A 62 -24.16 -10.84 -11.14
N THR A 63 -25.40 -11.17 -10.77
CA THR A 63 -25.74 -12.50 -10.28
C THR A 63 -25.53 -13.56 -11.36
N LEU A 64 -25.95 -13.31 -12.60
CA LEU A 64 -25.73 -14.24 -13.71
C LEU A 64 -24.24 -14.46 -13.98
N LEU A 65 -23.45 -13.38 -14.05
CA LEU A 65 -22.00 -13.47 -14.20
C LEU A 65 -21.35 -14.22 -13.02
N ALA A 66 -21.76 -13.93 -11.79
CA ALA A 66 -21.22 -14.60 -10.61
C ALA A 66 -21.54 -16.11 -10.62
N VAL A 67 -22.75 -16.52 -10.99
CA VAL A 67 -23.13 -17.93 -11.03
C VAL A 67 -22.36 -18.70 -12.12
N LEU A 68 -22.17 -18.08 -13.28
CA LEU A 68 -21.55 -18.76 -14.43
C LEU A 68 -20.02 -18.69 -14.42
N VAL A 69 -19.45 -17.55 -14.07
CA VAL A 69 -18.02 -17.25 -14.24
C VAL A 69 -17.24 -17.35 -12.93
N ALA A 70 -17.86 -17.10 -11.78
CA ALA A 70 -17.10 -17.17 -10.52
C ALA A 70 -16.59 -18.58 -10.19
N PRO A 71 -17.35 -19.69 -10.38
CA PRO A 71 -16.83 -21.04 -10.11
C PRO A 71 -15.59 -21.42 -10.95
N PRO A 72 -15.56 -21.26 -12.28
CA PRO A 72 -14.35 -21.57 -13.05
C PRO A 72 -13.19 -20.64 -12.70
N CYS A 73 -13.44 -19.34 -12.46
CA CYS A 73 -12.39 -18.42 -11.98
C CYS A 73 -11.83 -18.85 -10.62
N ALA A 74 -12.68 -19.25 -9.67
CA ALA A 74 -12.25 -19.73 -8.36
C ALA A 74 -11.39 -20.99 -8.47
N LEU A 75 -11.73 -21.92 -9.38
CA LEU A 75 -10.94 -23.12 -9.62
C LEU A 75 -9.55 -22.78 -10.19
N ILE A 76 -9.48 -21.90 -11.18
CA ILE A 76 -8.21 -21.46 -11.77
C ILE A 76 -7.32 -20.77 -10.73
N LEU A 77 -7.90 -19.85 -9.95
CA LEU A 77 -7.18 -19.16 -8.88
C LEU A 77 -6.72 -20.14 -7.80
N GLY A 78 -7.58 -21.06 -7.38
CA GLY A 78 -7.24 -22.09 -6.39
C GLY A 78 -6.07 -22.96 -6.84
N CYS A 79 -6.09 -23.46 -8.08
CA CYS A 79 -4.97 -24.19 -8.66
C CYS A 79 -3.69 -23.35 -8.72
N GLY A 80 -3.79 -22.08 -9.13
CA GLY A 80 -2.66 -21.16 -9.17
C GLY A 80 -2.02 -20.98 -7.79
N PHE A 81 -2.82 -20.69 -6.77
CA PHE A 81 -2.33 -20.55 -5.39
C PHE A 81 -1.77 -21.85 -4.82
N ALA A 82 -2.33 -23.01 -5.19
CA ALA A 82 -1.77 -24.31 -4.79
C ALA A 82 -0.37 -24.53 -5.39
N CYS A 83 -0.18 -24.22 -6.67
CA CYS A 83 1.13 -24.28 -7.33
C CYS A 83 2.12 -23.31 -6.70
N LEU A 84 1.72 -22.06 -6.44
CA LEU A 84 2.56 -21.06 -5.79
C LEU A 84 2.96 -21.49 -4.37
N ALA A 85 2.04 -22.05 -3.60
CA ALA A 85 2.34 -22.56 -2.27
C ALA A 85 3.33 -23.74 -2.32
N PHE A 86 3.14 -24.66 -3.27
CA PHE A 86 4.06 -25.76 -3.49
C PHE A 86 5.47 -25.25 -3.85
N GLU A 87 5.58 -24.37 -4.85
CA GLU A 87 6.85 -23.77 -5.25
C GLU A 87 7.54 -23.08 -4.05
N GLN A 88 6.79 -22.28 -3.29
CA GLN A 88 7.33 -21.53 -2.16
C GLN A 88 7.90 -22.46 -1.07
N ILE A 89 7.20 -23.55 -0.74
CA ILE A 89 7.59 -24.48 0.31
C ILE A 89 8.75 -25.37 -0.15
N TRP A 90 8.63 -25.96 -1.34
CA TRP A 90 9.52 -27.02 -1.80
C TRP A 90 10.71 -26.52 -2.61
N CYS A 91 10.62 -25.34 -3.22
CA CYS A 91 11.70 -24.78 -4.03
C CYS A 91 12.26 -23.49 -3.39
N SER A 92 11.45 -22.46 -3.23
CA SER A 92 11.95 -21.14 -2.79
C SER A 92 12.54 -21.16 -1.38
N THR A 93 11.88 -21.79 -0.41
CA THR A 93 12.36 -21.86 0.97
C THR A 93 13.72 -22.55 1.11
N PRO A 94 13.95 -23.77 0.56
CA PRO A 94 15.28 -24.39 0.61
C PRO A 94 16.32 -23.61 -0.23
N CYS A 95 15.95 -23.07 -1.40
CA CYS A 95 16.86 -22.24 -2.19
C CYS A 95 17.33 -21.01 -1.41
N LEU A 96 16.41 -20.30 -0.74
CA LEU A 96 16.74 -19.14 0.11
C LEU A 96 17.60 -19.54 1.31
N ARG A 97 17.38 -20.73 1.90
CA ARG A 97 18.25 -21.28 2.95
C ARG A 97 19.68 -21.50 2.41
N CYS A 98 19.83 -22.12 1.25
CA CYS A 98 21.14 -22.32 0.60
C CYS A 98 21.83 -21.00 0.27
N LEU A 99 21.10 -20.06 -0.34
CA LEU A 99 21.60 -18.72 -0.63
C LEU A 99 22.06 -18.00 0.64
N LYS A 100 21.31 -18.12 1.74
CA LYS A 100 21.71 -17.51 3.02
C LYS A 100 23.01 -18.08 3.56
N ILE A 101 23.25 -19.38 3.42
CA ILE A 101 24.53 -20.02 3.80
C ILE A 101 25.67 -19.48 2.93
N TYR A 102 25.46 -19.39 1.61
CA TYR A 102 26.46 -18.86 0.68
C TYR A 102 26.77 -17.38 0.94
N PHE A 103 25.74 -16.56 1.18
CA PHE A 103 25.94 -15.16 1.51
C PHE A 103 26.59 -14.97 2.89
N ALA A 104 26.46 -15.91 3.82
CA ALA A 104 27.16 -15.82 5.10
C ALA A 104 28.68 -15.89 4.93
N SER A 105 29.19 -16.79 4.08
CA SER A 105 30.62 -16.85 3.77
C SER A 105 31.06 -15.67 2.91
N LEU A 106 30.27 -15.27 1.91
CA LEU A 106 30.53 -14.07 1.10
C LEU A 106 30.63 -12.81 1.98
N ARG A 107 29.74 -12.69 2.98
CA ARG A 107 29.76 -11.56 3.93
C ARG A 107 31.08 -11.50 4.66
N THR A 108 31.60 -12.61 5.15
CA THR A 108 32.90 -12.65 5.84
C THR A 108 34.03 -12.20 4.90
N LEU A 109 34.01 -12.64 3.65
CA LEU A 109 34.99 -12.22 2.65
C LEU A 109 34.91 -10.70 2.40
N VAL A 110 33.70 -10.19 2.15
CA VAL A 110 33.47 -8.75 1.91
C VAL A 110 33.88 -7.92 3.12
N GLN A 111 33.57 -8.36 4.34
CA GLN A 111 33.99 -7.69 5.56
C GLN A 111 35.51 -7.61 5.68
N SER A 112 36.23 -8.70 5.36
CA SER A 112 37.70 -8.70 5.34
C SER A 112 38.26 -7.73 4.29
N CYS A 113 37.69 -7.71 3.08
CA CYS A 113 38.10 -6.76 2.04
C CYS A 113 37.86 -5.31 2.44
N MET A 114 36.70 -5.02 3.04
CA MET A 114 36.37 -3.68 3.55
C MET A 114 37.29 -3.26 4.70
N ALA A 115 37.65 -4.18 5.60
CA ALA A 115 38.60 -3.89 6.67
C ALA A 115 39.99 -3.56 6.12
N ALA A 116 40.42 -4.21 5.04
CA ALA A 116 41.70 -3.95 4.41
C ALA A 116 41.75 -2.65 3.57
N THR A 117 40.62 -2.19 3.05
CA THR A 117 40.57 -1.09 2.05
C THR A 117 39.83 0.15 2.56
N VAL A 118 38.61 -0.02 3.06
CA VAL A 118 37.71 1.08 3.45
C VAL A 118 38.10 1.63 4.83
N ALA A 119 38.43 0.76 5.78
CA ALA A 119 38.82 1.18 7.13
C ALA A 119 40.02 2.14 7.15
N PRO A 120 41.18 1.84 6.50
CA PRO A 120 42.31 2.77 6.51
C PRO A 120 42.01 4.09 5.78
N VAL A 121 41.22 4.06 4.71
CA VAL A 121 40.81 5.29 4.00
C VAL A 121 39.96 6.19 4.89
N MET A 122 38.96 5.61 5.59
CA MET A 122 38.12 6.38 6.50
C MET A 122 38.90 6.88 7.73
N GLU A 123 39.86 6.10 8.22
CA GLU A 123 40.76 6.55 9.29
C GLU A 123 41.64 7.73 8.85
N ALA A 124 42.19 7.68 7.63
CA ALA A 124 42.95 8.80 7.06
C ALA A 124 42.09 10.06 6.88
N VAL A 125 40.86 9.92 6.39
CA VAL A 125 39.91 11.04 6.28
C VAL A 125 39.59 11.63 7.65
N GLY A 126 39.33 10.77 8.65
CA GLY A 126 39.13 11.20 10.03
C GLY A 126 40.34 11.94 10.60
N TYR A 127 41.56 11.51 10.27
CA TYR A 127 42.80 12.16 10.68
C TYR A 127 42.94 13.57 10.10
N VAL A 128 42.58 13.77 8.83
CA VAL A 128 42.56 15.09 8.18
C VAL A 128 41.53 16.00 8.85
N CYS A 129 40.31 15.52 9.08
CA CYS A 129 39.26 16.29 9.75
C CYS A 129 39.66 16.68 11.18
N ARG A 130 40.38 15.81 11.91
CA ARG A 130 40.87 16.12 13.27
C ARG A 130 41.91 17.25 13.29
N HIS A 131 42.70 17.40 12.22
CA HIS A 131 43.71 18.46 12.14
C HIS A 131 43.12 19.84 11.85
N VAL A 132 41.85 19.93 11.42
CA VAL A 132 41.15 21.19 11.23
C VAL A 132 40.69 21.73 12.59
N ARG A 133 41.55 22.52 13.23
CA ARG A 133 41.22 23.29 14.44
C ARG A 133 40.63 24.63 14.04
N VAL A 134 39.31 24.76 14.11
CA VAL A 134 38.62 26.05 13.90
C VAL A 134 38.69 26.85 15.20
N ASN A 135 39.56 27.84 15.25
CA ASN A 135 39.54 28.85 16.31
C ASN A 135 38.58 29.96 15.88
N TYR A 136 37.39 30.01 16.49
CA TYR A 136 36.53 31.17 16.40
C TYR A 136 37.18 32.30 17.19
N ARG A 137 37.92 33.19 16.50
CA ARG A 137 38.26 34.50 17.07
C ARG A 137 37.02 35.37 16.95
N GLN A 138 36.53 35.85 18.08
CA GLN A 138 35.57 36.93 18.13
C GLN A 138 36.39 38.21 18.02
N ASP A 139 36.38 38.84 16.84
CA ASP A 139 37.16 40.05 16.61
C ASP A 139 36.64 41.18 17.51
N ALA A 140 37.54 41.76 18.31
CA ALA A 140 37.31 42.94 19.15
C ALA A 140 37.64 44.20 18.32
N PRO A 141 36.93 45.33 18.54
CA PRO A 141 36.83 46.44 17.59
C PRO A 141 38.17 47.16 17.39
N ASP A 142 38.41 47.58 16.14
CA ASP A 142 39.58 48.35 15.71
C ASP A 142 39.71 49.66 16.49
N ASP A 143 40.78 49.82 17.26
CA ASP A 143 41.23 51.14 17.73
C ASP A 143 42.64 51.42 17.18
N THR A 144 42.63 52.27 16.17
CA THR A 144 43.77 52.93 15.53
C THR A 144 44.53 53.83 16.51
N ASP A 145 45.85 53.89 16.30
CA ASP A 145 46.76 54.98 16.66
C ASP A 145 47.22 55.12 18.12
N LEU A 146 48.51 54.86 18.38
CA LEU A 146 49.46 55.93 18.71
C LEU A 146 50.91 55.42 18.72
N LEU A 147 51.66 55.81 17.70
CA LEU A 147 53.12 55.85 17.66
C LEU A 147 53.59 57.26 18.06
N ILE A 148 54.78 57.33 18.68
CA ILE A 148 55.69 58.50 18.82
C ILE A 148 55.33 59.45 19.99
N VAL A 149 56.20 59.84 20.93
CA VAL A 149 57.67 60.07 20.95
C VAL A 149 58.31 59.46 22.20
#